data_AF-A0A529NFP3-F1
#
_entry.id   AF-A0A529NFP3-F1
#
_cell.length_a   1.000
_cell.length_b   1.000
_cell.length_c   1.000
_cell.angle_alpha   90.00
_cell.angle_beta   90.00
_cell.angle_gamma   90.00
#
_symmetry.space_group_name_H-M   'P 1'
#
loop_
_entity.id
_entity.type
_entity.pdbx_description
1 polymer ?
#
loop_
_entity_poly.entity_id
_entity_poly.type
_entity_poly.pdbx_seq_one_letter_code
_entity_poly.pdbx_strand_id
1 'polypeptide(L)'
;ATRRVDLSELKANADGLVFVAEETYDPPTLPLDAKGQGKPYAVYGYGAQIAELEVDLKLGTVRLIRITAAHDVGKAINPVLVEGQIEGGIAQGIGMALMEEYIPGRTENLHDYLIPTIGDVPPIET
;
A
#
# COMPACT_ATOMS: atom_id res chain seq x y z
N ALA A 1 -18.15 21.13 -25.92
CA ALA A 1 -17.28 21.94 -26.80
C ALA A 1 -15.86 21.81 -26.28
N THR A 2 -14.92 21.33 -27.09
CA THR A 2 -13.53 21.13 -26.68
C THR A 2 -12.74 22.39 -27.06
N ARG A 3 -12.19 23.11 -26.07
CA ARG A 3 -11.31 24.26 -26.30
C ARG A 3 -9.86 23.79 -26.23
N ARG A 4 -9.11 23.98 -27.31
CA ARG A 4 -7.66 23.71 -27.36
C ARG A 4 -6.94 25.02 -27.07
N VAL A 5 -6.01 25.00 -26.11
CA VAL A 5 -5.17 26.15 -25.74
C VAL A 5 -3.73 25.73 -25.97
N ASP A 6 -2.98 26.52 -26.72
CA ASP A 6 -1.53 26.32 -26.87
C ASP A 6 -0.84 26.92 -25.64
N LEU A 7 -0.20 26.06 -24.84
CA LEU A 7 0.49 26.48 -23.62
C LEU A 7 1.71 27.36 -23.93
N SER A 8 2.30 27.24 -25.12
CA SER A 8 3.47 28.03 -25.53
C SER A 8 3.12 29.49 -25.84
N GLU A 9 1.85 29.78 -26.15
CA GLU A 9 1.37 31.13 -26.48
C GLU A 9 0.85 31.91 -25.26
N LEU A 10 0.78 31.27 -24.09
CA LEU A 10 0.28 31.90 -22.88
C LEU A 10 1.28 32.96 -22.37
N LYS A 11 0.79 34.19 -22.18
CA LYS A 11 1.60 35.30 -21.68
C LYS A 11 1.77 35.22 -20.17
N ALA A 12 3.00 35.47 -19.70
CA ALA A 12 3.29 35.60 -18.29
C ALA A 12 2.59 36.82 -17.67
N ASN A 13 2.17 36.69 -16.42
CA ASN A 13 1.71 37.80 -15.58
C ASN A 13 2.91 38.66 -15.10
N ALA A 14 2.64 39.69 -14.29
CA ALA A 14 3.68 40.59 -13.78
C ALA A 14 4.76 39.90 -12.93
N ASP A 15 4.44 38.73 -12.36
CA ASP A 15 5.35 37.91 -11.56
C ASP A 15 6.11 36.87 -12.41
N GLY A 16 5.94 36.89 -13.74
CA GLY A 16 6.59 35.97 -14.66
C GLY A 16 5.90 34.60 -14.82
N LEU A 17 4.69 34.43 -14.28
CA LEU A 17 3.97 33.15 -14.27
C LEU A 17 2.93 33.07 -15.39
N VAL A 18 2.90 31.93 -16.09
CA VAL A 18 2.08 31.71 -17.29
C VAL A 18 0.67 31.18 -16.97
N PHE A 19 0.55 30.38 -15.91
CA PHE A 19 -0.71 29.88 -15.36
C PHE A 19 -0.51 29.55 -13.89
N VAL A 20 -1.43 30.00 -13.03
CA VAL A 20 -1.40 29.74 -11.59
C VAL A 20 -2.79 29.30 -11.17
N ALA A 21 -2.84 28.18 -10.46
CA ALA A 21 -4.01 27.71 -9.76
C ALA A 21 -3.57 27.19 -8.40
N GLU A 22 -4.35 27.49 -7.37
CA GLU A 22 -4.19 26.95 -6.04
C GLU A 22 -5.52 26.29 -5.70
N GLU A 23 -5.48 25.01 -5.38
CA GLU A 23 -6.66 24.20 -5.11
C GLU A 23 -6.39 23.34 -3.89
N THR A 24 -7.46 23.02 -3.15
CA THR A 24 -7.40 22.12 -2.00
C THR A 24 -8.49 21.08 -2.11
N TYR A 25 -8.26 19.92 -1.51
CA TYR A 25 -9.23 18.84 -1.44
C TYR A 25 -9.30 18.31 0.00
N ASP A 26 -10.52 18.30 0.52
CA ASP A 26 -10.85 17.67 1.81
C ASP A 26 -11.86 16.54 1.56
N PRO A 27 -11.53 15.28 1.90
CA PRO A 27 -12.46 14.16 1.73
C PRO A 27 -13.77 14.39 2.49
N PRO A 28 -14.95 14.25 1.85
CA PRO A 28 -16.22 14.50 2.51
C PRO A 28 -16.52 13.39 3.53
N THR A 29 -16.21 13.63 4.80
CA THR A 29 -16.40 12.70 5.92
C THR A 29 -17.23 13.33 7.04
N LEU A 30 -17.76 12.50 7.94
CA LEU A 30 -18.44 12.91 9.16
C LEU A 30 -17.73 12.31 10.38
N PRO A 31 -17.54 13.09 11.45
CA PRO A 31 -16.93 12.58 12.67
C PRO A 31 -17.78 11.46 13.28
N LEU A 32 -17.14 10.64 14.10
CA LEU A 32 -17.85 9.68 14.94
C LEU A 32 -18.50 10.41 16.13
N ASP A 33 -19.71 10.00 16.50
CA ASP A 33 -20.36 10.44 17.73
C ASP A 33 -19.71 9.80 18.98
N ALA A 34 -20.16 10.18 20.18
CA ALA A 34 -19.65 9.64 21.43
C ALA A 34 -19.82 8.12 21.61
N LYS A 35 -20.63 7.47 20.76
CA LYS A 35 -20.85 6.02 20.73
C LYS A 35 -20.07 5.34 19.60
N GLY A 36 -19.28 6.07 18.83
CA GLY A 36 -18.49 5.54 17.71
C GLY A 36 -19.26 5.44 16.40
N GLN A 37 -20.44 6.05 16.27
CA GLN A 37 -21.26 5.99 15.05
C GLN A 37 -20.99 7.20 14.15
N GLY A 38 -20.82 6.99 12.84
CA GLY A 38 -20.60 8.07 11.88
C GLY A 38 -20.21 7.58 10.50
N LYS A 39 -19.69 8.50 9.67
CA LYS A 39 -19.16 8.20 8.32
C LYS A 39 -17.72 8.73 8.20
N PRO A 40 -16.76 8.09 8.89
CA PRO A 40 -15.41 8.63 9.02
C PRO A 40 -14.55 8.50 7.76
N TYR A 41 -14.98 7.71 6.76
CA TYR A 41 -14.23 7.46 5.54
C TYR A 41 -15.07 7.83 4.30
N ALA A 42 -14.44 8.49 3.33
CA ALA A 42 -15.07 8.89 2.07
C ALA A 42 -15.18 7.73 1.07
N VAL A 43 -14.26 6.77 1.15
CA VAL A 43 -14.19 5.57 0.31
C VAL A 43 -13.52 4.44 1.08
N TYR A 44 -13.83 3.20 0.71
CA TYR A 44 -13.22 2.01 1.25
C TYR A 44 -12.52 1.26 0.12
N GLY A 45 -11.27 0.85 0.36
CA GLY A 45 -10.61 -0.17 -0.46
C GLY A 45 -10.94 -1.55 0.08
N TYR A 46 -11.02 -2.54 -0.81
CA TYR A 46 -11.24 -3.93 -0.43
C TYR A 46 -10.10 -4.78 -0.96
N GLY A 47 -9.83 -5.90 -0.30
CA GLY A 47 -8.86 -6.88 -0.76
C GLY A 47 -9.13 -8.23 -0.16
N ALA A 48 -8.71 -9.27 -0.88
CA ALA A 48 -8.73 -10.64 -0.41
C ALA A 48 -7.41 -11.31 -0.79
N GLN A 49 -6.86 -12.10 0.12
CA GLN A 49 -5.61 -12.82 -0.10
C GLN A 49 -5.78 -14.29 0.32
N ILE A 50 -5.16 -15.19 -0.44
CA ILE A 50 -5.08 -16.62 -0.15
C ILE A 50 -3.59 -16.96 -0.04
N ALA A 51 -3.20 -17.56 1.09
CA ALA A 51 -1.86 -18.06 1.30
C ALA A 51 -1.88 -19.60 1.28
N GLU A 52 -1.06 -20.18 0.42
CA GLU A 52 -0.76 -21.62 0.42
C GLU A 52 0.57 -21.86 1.10
N LEU A 53 0.59 -22.78 2.06
CA LEU A 53 1.77 -23.05 2.88
C LEU A 53 1.83 -24.51 3.32
N GLU A 54 3.03 -24.93 3.69
CA GLU A 54 3.31 -26.17 4.38
C GLU A 54 3.88 -25.89 5.77
N VAL A 55 3.60 -26.79 6.70
CA VAL A 55 4.16 -26.75 8.06
C VAL A 55 4.92 -28.04 8.30
N ASP A 56 6.20 -27.93 8.67
CA ASP A 56 6.94 -29.05 9.23
C ASP A 56 6.54 -29.22 10.69
N LEU A 57 5.76 -30.26 11.00
CA LEU A 57 5.25 -30.51 12.35
C LEU A 57 6.33 -30.94 13.35
N LYS A 58 7.51 -31.38 12.88
CA LYS A 58 8.62 -31.76 13.76
C LYS A 58 9.48 -30.56 14.11
N LEU A 59 9.74 -29.69 13.14
CA LEU A 59 10.58 -28.50 13.31
C LEU A 59 9.79 -27.25 13.71
N GLY A 60 8.48 -27.26 13.51
CA GLY A 60 7.61 -26.09 13.73
C GLY A 60 7.81 -24.98 12.70
N THR A 61 8.47 -25.27 11.57
CA THR A 61 8.76 -24.27 10.53
C THR A 61 7.64 -24.20 9.50
N VAL A 62 7.42 -23.00 8.97
CA VAL A 62 6.43 -22.72 7.93
C VAL A 62 7.15 -22.43 6.62
N ARG A 63 6.70 -23.03 5.53
CA ARG A 63 7.16 -22.74 4.17
C ARG A 63 6.01 -22.24 3.33
N LEU A 64 6.09 -21.01 2.86
CA LEU A 64 5.13 -20.45 1.93
C LEU A 64 5.33 -21.04 0.52
N ILE A 65 4.23 -21.39 -0.14
CA ILE A 65 4.24 -21.97 -1.49
C ILE A 65 3.83 -20.91 -2.52
N ARG A 66 2.74 -20.20 -2.25
CA ARG A 66 2.15 -19.20 -3.15
C ARG A 66 1.25 -18.26 -2.36
N ILE A 67 1.16 -17.01 -2.82
CA ILE A 67 0.13 -16.07 -2.38
C ILE A 67 -0.65 -15.58 -3.59
N THR A 68 -1.98 -15.60 -3.52
CA THR A 68 -2.86 -14.95 -4.50
C THR A 68 -3.55 -13.79 -3.82
N ALA A 69 -3.55 -12.64 -4.46
CA ALA A 69 -4.09 -11.41 -3.91
C ALA A 69 -4.99 -10.72 -4.93
N ALA A 70 -6.19 -10.33 -4.52
CA ALA A 70 -7.08 -9.51 -5.33
C ALA A 70 -7.42 -8.25 -4.54
N HIS A 71 -7.08 -7.08 -5.07
CA HIS A 71 -7.34 -5.79 -4.43
C HIS A 71 -8.25 -4.92 -5.30
N ASP A 72 -9.35 -4.45 -4.73
CA ASP A 72 -10.18 -3.40 -5.31
C ASP A 72 -9.50 -2.05 -5.05
N VAL A 73 -8.83 -1.56 -6.10
CA VAL A 73 -8.15 -0.27 -6.14
C VAL A 73 -8.96 0.80 -6.89
N GLY A 74 -10.22 0.51 -7.22
CA GLY A 74 -11.00 1.30 -8.15
C GLY A 74 -10.35 1.32 -9.53
N LYS A 75 -9.80 2.47 -9.94
CA LYS A 75 -9.04 2.59 -11.20
C LYS A 75 -7.57 2.79 -10.89
N ALA A 76 -6.75 1.80 -11.25
CA ALA A 76 -5.31 1.93 -11.19
C ALA A 76 -4.84 3.09 -12.08
N ILE A 77 -4.25 4.12 -11.46
CA ILE A 77 -3.63 5.25 -12.18
C ILE A 77 -2.31 4.79 -12.83
N ASN A 78 -1.56 3.95 -12.11
CA ASN A 78 -0.37 3.28 -12.61
C ASN A 78 -0.39 1.82 -12.13
N PRO A 79 -0.73 0.85 -13.01
CA PRO A 79 -0.83 -0.55 -12.64
C PRO A 79 0.44 -1.15 -12.02
N VAL A 80 1.62 -0.83 -12.56
CA VAL A 80 2.90 -1.36 -12.07
C VAL A 80 3.18 -0.91 -10.63
N LEU A 81 2.86 0.35 -10.30
CA LEU A 81 3.03 0.83 -8.92
C LEU A 81 2.02 0.21 -7.96
N VAL A 82 0.81 -0.09 -8.43
CA VAL A 82 -0.21 -0.78 -7.63
C VAL A 82 0.24 -2.21 -7.32
N GLU A 83 0.69 -2.95 -8.34
CA GLU A 83 1.25 -4.29 -8.18
C GLU A 83 2.41 -4.28 -7.17
N GLY A 84 3.37 -3.37 -7.33
CA GLY A 84 4.49 -3.25 -6.39
C GLY A 84 4.08 -2.91 -4.95
N GLN A 85 3.01 -2.15 -4.74
CA GLN A 85 2.46 -1.90 -3.40
C GLN A 85 1.83 -3.15 -2.79
N ILE A 86 1.10 -3.92 -3.60
CA ILE A 86 0.49 -5.19 -3.16
C ILE A 86 1.58 -6.19 -2.78
N GLU A 87 2.58 -6.38 -3.64
CA GLU A 87 3.70 -7.29 -3.42
C GLU A 87 4.53 -6.88 -2.19
N GLY A 88 4.88 -5.60 -2.07
CA GLY A 88 5.62 -5.08 -0.93
C GLY A 88 4.86 -5.20 0.39
N GLY A 89 3.55 -4.93 0.38
CA GLY A 89 2.69 -5.10 1.55
C GLY A 89 2.55 -6.56 1.97
N ILE A 90 2.45 -7.48 1.00
CA ILE A 90 2.47 -8.93 1.27
C ILE A 90 3.79 -9.35 1.90
N ALA A 91 4.92 -8.88 1.37
CA ALA A 91 6.23 -9.16 1.97
C ALA A 91 6.30 -8.66 3.42
N GLN A 92 5.87 -7.43 3.71
CA GLN A 92 5.80 -6.93 5.08
C GLN A 92 4.87 -7.76 5.97
N GLY A 93 3.71 -8.18 5.45
CA GLY A 93 2.78 -9.05 6.18
C GLY A 93 3.39 -10.42 6.52
N ILE A 94 4.19 -11.00 5.62
CA ILE A 94 4.94 -12.24 5.89
C ILE A 94 5.92 -12.03 7.04
N GLY A 95 6.68 -10.94 7.01
CA GLY A 95 7.62 -10.57 8.07
C GLY A 95 6.94 -10.49 9.42
N MET A 96 5.91 -9.66 9.51
CA MET A 96 5.12 -9.47 10.73
C MET A 96 4.50 -10.76 11.27
N ALA A 97 4.08 -11.69 10.40
CA ALA A 97 3.41 -12.91 10.81
C ALA A 97 4.37 -14.03 11.25
N LEU A 98 5.55 -14.13 10.62
CA LEU A 98 6.41 -15.34 10.72
C LEU A 98 7.85 -15.06 11.18
N MET A 99 8.32 -13.82 11.15
CA MET A 99 9.76 -13.52 11.29
C MET A 99 10.06 -12.42 12.31
N GLU A 100 9.32 -11.31 12.25
CA GLU A 100 9.61 -10.11 13.02
C GLU A 100 9.24 -10.30 14.49
N GLU A 101 10.24 -10.30 15.35
CA GLU A 101 10.07 -10.34 16.81
C GLU A 101 10.94 -9.26 17.45
N TYR A 102 10.30 -8.27 18.07
CA TYR A 102 11.02 -7.23 18.81
C TYR A 102 11.19 -7.58 20.28
N ILE A 103 12.43 -7.76 20.70
CA ILE A 103 12.87 -7.99 22.08
C ILE A 103 13.82 -6.85 22.48
N PRO A 104 13.40 -5.96 23.41
CA PRO A 104 14.24 -4.86 23.89
C PRO A 104 15.61 -5.32 24.38
N GLY A 105 16.67 -4.60 24.00
CA GLY A 105 18.05 -4.94 24.37
C GLY A 105 18.64 -6.15 23.63
N ARG A 106 17.91 -6.77 22.70
CA ARG A 106 18.38 -7.92 21.90
C ARG A 106 18.23 -7.69 20.40
N THR A 107 17.02 -7.40 19.92
CA THR A 107 16.73 -7.27 18.48
C THR A 107 16.68 -5.80 18.07
N GLU A 108 17.72 -5.04 18.41
CA GLU A 108 17.80 -3.59 18.14
C GLU A 108 18.51 -3.27 16.82
N ASN A 109 18.82 -4.30 16.03
CA ASN A 109 19.54 -4.22 14.77
C ASN A 109 18.98 -5.29 13.80
N LEU A 110 19.30 -5.16 12.50
CA LEU A 110 18.81 -6.08 11.46
C LEU A 110 19.57 -7.42 11.38
N HIS A 111 20.59 -7.63 12.21
CA HIS A 111 21.21 -8.95 12.36
C HIS A 111 20.32 -9.87 13.21
N ASP A 112 19.73 -9.31 14.27
CA ASP A 112 18.91 -10.07 15.23
C ASP A 112 17.41 -9.88 15.01
N TYR A 113 16.99 -8.78 14.37
CA TYR A 113 15.61 -8.55 13.91
C TYR A 113 15.47 -8.96 12.46
N LEU A 114 14.83 -10.10 12.23
CA LEU A 114 14.74 -10.71 10.91
C LEU A 114 13.54 -10.17 10.14
N ILE A 115 13.82 -9.58 8.98
CA ILE A 115 12.82 -9.24 7.96
C ILE A 115 12.91 -10.24 6.80
N PRO A 116 11.85 -10.37 5.99
CA PRO A 116 11.85 -11.26 4.83
C PRO A 116 12.96 -10.94 3.83
N THR A 117 13.59 -12.00 3.33
CA THR A 117 14.53 -11.96 2.22
C THR A 117 13.89 -12.48 0.94
N ILE A 118 14.60 -12.45 -0.18
CA ILE A 118 14.11 -12.97 -1.47
C ILE A 118 13.75 -14.47 -1.42
N GLY A 119 14.32 -15.24 -0.48
CA GLY A 119 14.00 -16.65 -0.32
C GLY A 119 12.73 -16.93 0.48
N ASP A 120 12.26 -15.94 1.23
CA ASP A 120 11.11 -16.07 2.14
C ASP A 120 9.80 -15.67 1.46
N VAL A 121 9.88 -14.83 0.42
CA VAL A 121 8.72 -14.37 -0.34
C VAL A 121 8.41 -15.38 -1.46
N PRO A 122 7.24 -16.03 -1.43
CA PRO A 122 6.84 -16.96 -2.49
C PRO A 122 6.44 -16.19 -3.77
N PRO A 123 6.19 -16.88 -4.89
CA PRO A 123 5.49 -16.28 -6.03
C PRO A 123 4.15 -15.66 -5.59
N ILE A 124 3.93 -14.42 -6.03
CA ILE A 124 2.69 -13.66 -5.79
C ILE A 124 1.93 -13.52 -7.11
N GLU A 125 0.65 -13.81 -7.07
CA GLU A 125 -0.29 -13.60 -8.18
C GLU A 125 -1.26 -12.48 -7.78
N THR A 126 -1.33 -11.40 -8.56
CA THR A 126 -2.17 -10.21 -8.31
C THR A 126 -3.22 -10.00 -9.39
#